data_AF-A0A4Q6BPA8-F1
#
_entry.id   AF-A0A4Q6BPA8-F1
#
_cell.length_a   1.000
_cell.length_b   1.000
_cell.length_c   1.000
_cell.angle_alpha   90.00
_cell.angle_beta   90.00
_cell.angle_gamma   90.00
#
_symmetry.space_group_name_H-M   'P 1'
#
loop_
_entity.id
_entity.type
_entity.pdbx_description
1 polymer ?
#
loop_
_entity_poly.entity_id
_entity_poly.type
_entity_poly.pdbx_seq_one_letter_code
_entity_poly.pdbx_strand_id
1 'polypeptide(L)'
;MNPYMISIAALALVGLSLFACSTPRLELSDHSDGKKYFNQDPNVTVGKSLLQVLKWKFTGDLKEWPDFVKDNVAPDFTRDLAEGEGAVTFINHASELIQFKDLTVITDPVFSERVSPVSWFGPKRHRDPGATLDNLPKIDFVLVSHNHYDHLDLDSLTAINKRDHPTFIVPLGNRTLLEGEGIESIVELDWWQNHKTSNGSLITLVPMQHWSARGIFDRFEMLWGGFVISSSELKVLFTGDTAYNRQFKDIAEKLGTMDLSILPIGAYEPRWFMREQHMDPQDAVRAHLDLKSNLSIGTHYGTFQLTDEGIEDPITELSKALAEDDSGGEDAETLLRTHVPDHLAGSPLCPLDVRNRTGGK
;
A
#
# COMPACT_ATOMS: atom_id res chain seq x y z
N MET A 1 -24.14 -29.33 15.07
CA MET A 1 -23.05 -29.51 16.05
C MET A 1 -21.75 -29.17 15.33
N ASN A 2 -21.19 -28.01 15.66
CA ASN A 2 -20.07 -27.37 14.96
C ASN A 2 -18.72 -27.82 15.59
N PRO A 3 -17.78 -28.39 14.83
CA PRO A 3 -16.53 -28.92 15.38
C PRO A 3 -15.43 -27.84 15.40
N TYR A 4 -15.63 -26.74 16.13
CA TYR A 4 -14.58 -25.74 16.38
C TYR A 4 -14.74 -25.14 17.77
N MET A 5 -14.47 -25.92 18.80
CA MET A 5 -14.37 -25.47 20.20
C MET A 5 -13.46 -26.42 20.97
N ILE A 6 -12.14 -26.28 20.84
CA ILE A 6 -11.16 -26.83 21.79
C ILE A 6 -10.05 -25.80 22.07
N SER A 7 -10.11 -25.31 23.31
CA SER A 7 -9.05 -24.79 24.21
C SER A 7 -8.09 -23.68 23.76
N ILE A 8 -8.42 -22.46 24.18
CA ILE A 8 -7.45 -21.42 24.53
C ILE A 8 -6.98 -21.69 25.97
N ALA A 9 -5.88 -22.43 26.15
CA ALA A 9 -5.07 -22.43 27.37
C ALA A 9 -3.79 -23.26 27.17
N ALA A 10 -2.74 -22.65 26.63
CA ALA A 10 -1.32 -22.95 26.91
C ALA A 10 -0.43 -22.35 25.82
N LEU A 11 0.20 -21.20 26.10
CA LEU A 11 1.53 -20.84 25.59
C LEU A 11 2.02 -19.61 26.35
N ALA A 12 2.28 -19.81 27.64
CA ALA A 12 3.24 -19.00 28.37
C ALA A 12 4.59 -19.72 28.31
N LEU A 13 5.65 -18.95 28.11
CA LEU A 13 7.08 -19.31 28.15
C LEU A 13 7.67 -20.09 26.97
N VAL A 14 8.27 -19.36 26.02
CA VAL A 14 9.61 -19.70 25.50
C VAL A 14 10.41 -18.40 25.23
N GLY A 15 11.53 -18.24 25.95
CA GLY A 15 12.73 -17.52 25.47
C GLY A 15 12.81 -16.00 25.63
N LEU A 16 12.97 -15.48 26.86
CA LEU A 16 13.62 -14.17 27.06
C LEU A 16 15.12 -14.30 26.77
N SER A 17 15.56 -13.88 25.59
CA SER A 17 16.93 -13.39 25.39
C SER A 17 16.89 -11.86 25.44
N LEU A 18 17.13 -11.31 26.63
CA LEU A 18 17.36 -9.88 26.83
C LEU A 18 18.72 -9.50 26.23
N PHE A 19 18.76 -9.26 24.93
CA PHE A 19 19.67 -8.25 24.42
C PHE A 19 18.96 -6.91 24.58
N ALA A 20 19.26 -6.22 25.67
CA ALA A 20 18.99 -4.80 25.80
C ALA A 20 19.92 -4.07 24.81
N CYS A 21 19.62 -4.16 23.51
CA CYS A 21 20.03 -3.13 22.59
C CYS A 21 19.33 -1.86 23.05
N SER A 22 20.11 -0.85 23.43
CA SER A 22 19.58 0.50 23.60
C SER A 22 18.82 0.86 22.33
N THR A 23 17.49 0.94 22.40
CA THR A 23 16.69 1.43 21.29
C THR A 23 17.26 2.79 20.88
N PRO A 24 17.66 2.97 19.61
CA PRO A 24 18.07 4.27 19.13
C PRO A 24 16.96 5.25 19.48
N ARG A 25 17.30 6.30 20.22
CA ARG A 25 16.33 7.31 20.61
C ARG A 25 15.96 8.05 19.33
N LEU A 26 14.70 7.97 18.91
CA LEU A 26 14.22 8.69 17.73
C LEU A 26 14.50 10.20 17.91
N GLU A 27 14.71 10.91 16.81
CA GLU A 27 14.82 12.36 16.87
C GLU A 27 13.46 12.98 17.21
N LEU A 28 13.45 14.01 18.06
CA LEU A 28 12.23 14.76 18.36
C LEU A 28 11.84 15.59 17.13
N SER A 29 10.61 15.41 16.66
CA SER A 29 10.09 16.10 15.48
C SER A 29 8.60 16.47 15.67
N ASP A 30 7.98 17.02 14.63
CA ASP A 30 6.53 17.26 14.59
C ASP A 30 5.68 15.99 14.44
N HIS A 31 6.32 14.82 14.35
CA HIS A 31 5.69 13.51 14.20
C HIS A 31 6.41 12.41 15.01
N SER A 32 7.33 12.77 15.92
CA SER A 32 8.03 11.85 16.82
C SER A 32 8.27 12.45 18.19
N ASP A 33 7.96 11.70 19.25
CA ASP A 33 8.18 12.10 20.66
C ASP A 33 9.55 11.67 21.21
N GLY A 34 10.44 11.22 20.31
CA GLY A 34 11.75 10.68 20.63
C GLY A 34 11.73 9.22 21.12
N LYS A 35 10.55 8.58 21.14
CA LYS A 35 10.35 7.15 21.40
C LYS A 35 9.43 6.50 20.38
N LYS A 36 8.41 7.21 19.92
CA LYS A 36 7.38 6.75 19.00
C LYS A 36 7.03 7.82 17.99
N TYR A 37 6.64 7.37 16.81
CA TYR A 37 6.01 8.19 15.80
C TYR A 37 4.52 8.37 16.09
N PHE A 38 3.94 9.46 15.60
CA PHE A 38 2.51 9.74 15.71
C PHE A 38 1.97 10.43 14.46
N ASN A 39 0.66 10.31 14.24
CA ASN A 39 -0.02 10.93 13.11
C ASN A 39 -0.08 12.46 13.28
N GLN A 40 -0.09 13.20 12.16
CA GLN A 40 -0.08 14.67 12.20
C GLN A 40 -1.34 15.28 12.83
N ASP A 41 -2.49 14.60 12.74
CA ASP A 41 -3.66 14.99 13.53
C ASP A 41 -3.56 14.39 14.94
N PRO A 42 -3.34 15.21 15.99
CA PRO A 42 -3.20 14.73 17.36
C PRO A 42 -4.50 14.14 17.93
N ASN A 43 -5.65 14.34 17.28
CA ASN A 43 -6.93 13.78 17.71
C ASN A 43 -7.15 12.34 17.22
N VAL A 44 -6.33 11.88 16.27
CA VAL A 44 -6.46 10.55 15.68
C VAL A 44 -5.81 9.52 16.60
N THR A 45 -6.59 8.51 16.99
CA THR A 45 -6.11 7.36 17.75
C THR A 45 -6.21 6.08 16.92
N VAL A 46 -5.09 5.72 16.29
CA VAL A 46 -4.99 4.50 15.48
C VAL A 46 -4.85 3.25 16.35
N GLY A 47 -4.04 3.31 17.42
CA GLY A 47 -3.76 2.16 18.27
C GLY A 47 -5.00 1.57 18.92
N LYS A 48 -5.32 0.30 18.61
CA LYS A 48 -6.47 -0.40 19.18
C LYS A 48 -6.09 -1.17 20.45
N SER A 49 -6.92 -1.05 21.46
CA SER A 49 -6.80 -1.81 22.72
C SER A 49 -7.18 -3.28 22.51
N LEU A 50 -6.66 -4.16 23.38
CA LEU A 50 -7.02 -5.59 23.36
C LEU A 50 -8.54 -5.80 23.49
N LEU A 51 -9.22 -4.98 24.28
CA LEU A 51 -10.68 -5.06 24.43
C LEU A 51 -11.41 -4.73 23.12
N GLN A 52 -10.94 -3.74 22.36
CA GLN A 52 -11.52 -3.42 21.05
C GLN A 52 -11.26 -4.53 20.04
N VAL A 53 -10.07 -5.14 20.05
CA VAL A 53 -9.76 -6.30 19.20
C VAL A 53 -10.68 -7.47 19.54
N LEU A 54 -10.83 -7.80 20.82
CA LEU A 54 -11.73 -8.87 21.27
C LEU A 54 -13.19 -8.56 20.90
N LYS A 55 -13.64 -7.32 21.13
CA LYS A 55 -14.98 -6.88 20.71
C LYS A 55 -15.19 -7.15 19.23
N TRP A 56 -14.26 -6.70 18.37
CA TRP A 56 -14.34 -6.96 16.94
C TRP A 56 -14.39 -8.46 16.65
N LYS A 57 -13.52 -9.30 17.22
CA LYS A 57 -13.57 -10.75 16.96
C LYS A 57 -14.86 -11.44 17.41
N PHE A 58 -15.61 -10.89 18.36
CA PHE A 58 -16.90 -11.45 18.80
C PHE A 58 -18.13 -10.82 18.14
N THR A 59 -18.02 -9.58 17.64
CA THR A 59 -19.16 -8.83 17.06
C THR A 59 -18.99 -8.53 15.57
N GLY A 60 -17.86 -8.89 14.98
CA GLY A 60 -17.55 -8.70 13.57
C GLY A 60 -18.44 -9.56 12.69
N ASP A 61 -18.64 -9.10 11.48
CA ASP A 61 -19.44 -9.77 10.45
C ASP A 61 -18.52 -10.18 9.31
N LEU A 62 -17.57 -11.07 9.63
CA LEU A 62 -16.57 -11.55 8.69
C LEU A 62 -17.26 -12.30 7.55
N LYS A 63 -17.30 -11.68 6.37
CA LYS A 63 -17.83 -12.32 5.16
C LYS A 63 -16.92 -13.45 4.71
N GLU A 64 -17.51 -14.58 4.33
CA GLU A 64 -16.74 -15.71 3.83
C GLU A 64 -16.14 -15.39 2.46
N TRP A 65 -14.83 -15.55 2.31
CA TRP A 65 -14.14 -15.46 1.03
C TRP A 65 -14.04 -16.85 0.38
N PRO A 66 -14.01 -16.95 -0.96
CA PRO A 66 -13.65 -18.21 -1.61
C PRO A 66 -12.23 -18.62 -1.21
N ASP A 67 -11.96 -19.93 -1.10
CA ASP A 67 -10.62 -20.44 -0.78
C ASP A 67 -9.55 -19.91 -1.75
N PHE A 68 -9.91 -19.74 -3.01
CA PHE A 68 -9.02 -19.22 -4.05
C PHE A 68 -9.79 -18.69 -5.27
N VAL A 69 -9.31 -17.59 -5.85
CA VAL A 69 -9.80 -16.97 -7.09
C VAL A 69 -8.78 -17.17 -8.20
N LYS A 70 -9.24 -17.63 -9.37
CA LYS A 70 -8.41 -17.86 -10.56
C LYS A 70 -8.82 -16.91 -11.68
N ASP A 71 -8.31 -15.69 -11.63
CA ASP A 71 -8.63 -14.61 -12.57
C ASP A 71 -7.39 -13.85 -13.05
N ASN A 72 -6.19 -14.40 -12.84
CA ASN A 72 -4.95 -13.77 -13.27
C ASN A 72 -4.84 -13.69 -14.78
N VAL A 73 -4.59 -12.49 -15.27
CA VAL A 73 -4.21 -12.21 -16.65
C VAL A 73 -2.72 -11.92 -16.66
N ALA A 74 -1.96 -12.67 -17.46
CA ALA A 74 -0.53 -12.45 -17.60
C ALA A 74 -0.26 -11.03 -18.14
N PRO A 75 0.50 -10.19 -17.42
CA PRO A 75 0.86 -8.87 -17.91
C PRO A 75 1.78 -8.97 -19.14
N ASP A 76 1.68 -7.96 -20.01
CA ASP A 76 2.59 -7.80 -21.14
C ASP A 76 3.66 -6.75 -20.79
N PHE A 77 4.87 -7.23 -20.50
CA PHE A 77 6.05 -6.38 -20.25
C PHE A 77 6.90 -6.14 -21.50
N THR A 78 6.43 -6.52 -22.70
CA THR A 78 7.19 -6.36 -23.95
C THR A 78 7.10 -4.97 -24.56
N ARG A 79 6.17 -4.13 -24.07
CA ARG A 79 6.00 -2.77 -24.54
C ARG A 79 7.18 -1.90 -24.10
N ASP A 80 7.81 -1.26 -25.08
CA ASP A 80 8.78 -0.19 -24.86
C ASP A 80 8.04 1.15 -24.62
N LEU A 81 8.31 1.79 -23.48
CA LEU A 81 7.63 3.03 -23.09
C LEU A 81 8.36 4.25 -23.68
N ALA A 82 7.61 5.17 -24.29
CA ALA A 82 8.18 6.43 -24.75
C ALA A 82 8.37 7.45 -23.61
N GLU A 83 9.08 8.54 -23.89
CA GLU A 83 9.11 9.69 -22.97
C GLU A 83 7.68 10.21 -22.74
N GLY A 84 7.35 10.52 -21.49
CA GLY A 84 5.99 10.93 -21.11
C GLY A 84 4.99 9.78 -20.96
N GLU A 85 5.39 8.53 -21.20
CA GLU A 85 4.56 7.36 -20.95
C GLU A 85 4.92 6.67 -19.62
N GLY A 86 3.90 6.15 -18.96
CA GLY A 86 4.04 5.28 -17.80
C GLY A 86 3.17 4.03 -17.97
N ALA A 87 3.44 3.00 -17.18
CA ALA A 87 2.56 1.84 -17.05
C ALA A 87 2.51 1.41 -15.59
N VAL A 88 1.34 0.96 -15.14
CA VAL A 88 1.20 0.32 -13.84
C VAL A 88 0.59 -1.05 -14.03
N THR A 89 1.23 -2.05 -13.45
CA THR A 89 0.75 -3.43 -13.41
C THR A 89 0.43 -3.80 -11.98
N PHE A 90 -0.83 -4.14 -11.72
CA PHE A 90 -1.25 -4.68 -10.44
C PHE A 90 -0.75 -6.10 -10.27
N ILE A 91 0.25 -6.29 -9.39
CA ILE A 91 0.72 -7.62 -9.03
C ILE A 91 -0.25 -8.24 -8.04
N ASN A 92 -0.71 -7.50 -7.03
CA ASN A 92 -1.86 -7.77 -6.13
C ASN A 92 -1.66 -7.07 -4.79
N HIS A 93 -2.72 -7.01 -3.96
CA HIS A 93 -2.69 -6.36 -2.65
C HIS A 93 -2.18 -4.92 -2.78
N ALA A 94 -1.04 -4.57 -2.17
CA ALA A 94 -0.34 -3.28 -2.33
C ALA A 94 0.91 -3.37 -3.22
N SER A 95 1.06 -4.47 -3.97
CA SER A 95 2.17 -4.68 -4.89
C SER A 95 1.83 -4.20 -6.29
N GLU A 96 2.41 -3.08 -6.69
CA GLU A 96 2.31 -2.53 -8.03
C GLU A 96 3.68 -2.40 -8.68
N LEU A 97 3.80 -2.86 -9.92
CA LEU A 97 4.95 -2.57 -10.76
C LEU A 97 4.66 -1.29 -11.56
N ILE A 98 5.41 -0.23 -11.26
CA ILE A 98 5.30 1.09 -11.89
C ILE A 98 6.49 1.27 -12.82
N GLN A 99 6.21 1.41 -14.10
CA GLN A 99 7.23 1.55 -15.14
C GLN A 99 7.12 2.93 -15.79
N PHE A 100 8.27 3.56 -15.94
CA PHE A 100 8.53 4.68 -16.83
C PHE A 100 9.56 4.22 -17.87
N LYS A 101 9.90 5.08 -18.83
CA LYS A 101 10.88 4.74 -19.87
C LYS A 101 12.20 4.17 -19.34
N ASP A 102 12.82 4.85 -18.38
CA ASP A 102 14.16 4.49 -17.85
C ASP A 102 14.14 4.19 -16.34
N LEU A 103 12.99 3.78 -15.80
CA LEU A 103 12.81 3.54 -14.38
C LEU A 103 11.71 2.50 -14.12
N THR A 104 12.06 1.41 -13.43
CA THR A 104 11.08 0.45 -12.92
C THR A 104 11.08 0.42 -11.39
N VAL A 105 9.90 0.63 -10.81
CA VAL A 105 9.66 0.67 -9.37
C VAL A 105 8.67 -0.43 -9.00
N ILE A 106 8.88 -1.11 -7.88
CA ILE A 106 7.85 -1.95 -7.26
C ILE A 106 7.51 -1.41 -5.87
N THR A 107 6.21 -1.33 -5.56
CA THR A 107 5.69 -0.94 -4.24
C THR A 107 5.38 -2.19 -3.43
N ASP A 108 5.64 -2.15 -2.12
CA ASP A 108 5.24 -3.13 -1.10
C ASP A 108 5.15 -4.59 -1.62
N PRO A 109 6.25 -5.16 -2.14
CA PRO A 109 6.20 -6.42 -2.86
C PRO A 109 5.94 -7.60 -1.92
N VAL A 110 4.82 -8.31 -2.14
CA VAL A 110 4.46 -9.53 -1.40
C VAL A 110 4.14 -10.68 -2.37
N PHE A 111 5.12 -11.58 -2.52
CA PHE A 111 5.02 -12.82 -3.28
C PHE A 111 4.80 -14.05 -2.38
N SER A 112 4.92 -13.90 -1.06
CA SER A 112 4.68 -14.97 -0.09
C SER A 112 3.22 -15.44 -0.07
N GLU A 113 3.03 -16.72 0.30
CA GLU A 113 1.70 -17.31 0.46
C GLU A 113 0.94 -16.71 1.67
N ARG A 114 1.67 -16.24 2.69
CA ARG A 114 1.09 -15.67 3.92
C ARG A 114 1.80 -14.40 4.33
N VAL A 115 1.03 -13.52 4.97
CA VAL A 115 1.49 -12.24 5.53
C VAL A 115 1.46 -12.35 7.06
N SER A 116 2.54 -12.88 7.63
CA SER A 116 2.58 -13.28 9.05
C SER A 116 4.01 -13.38 9.56
N PRO A 117 4.25 -13.23 10.89
CA PRO A 117 5.53 -13.57 11.51
C PRO A 117 5.93 -15.04 11.35
N VAL A 118 5.01 -15.94 11.00
CA VAL A 118 5.25 -17.37 10.85
C VAL A 118 4.59 -17.93 9.61
N SER A 119 5.23 -18.88 8.94
CA SER A 119 4.75 -19.46 7.67
C SER A 119 3.52 -20.37 7.78
N TRP A 120 3.14 -20.79 8.99
CA TRP A 120 2.06 -21.79 9.21
C TRP A 120 0.76 -21.19 9.74
N PHE A 121 0.73 -19.90 10.10
CA PHE A 121 -0.45 -19.22 10.65
C PHE A 121 -0.55 -17.79 10.15
N GLY A 122 -1.72 -17.18 10.23
CA GLY A 122 -1.99 -15.82 9.75
C GLY A 122 -2.64 -15.79 8.35
N PRO A 123 -2.98 -14.60 7.84
CA PRO A 123 -3.71 -14.45 6.59
C PRO A 123 -2.96 -15.10 5.43
N LYS A 124 -3.70 -15.93 4.69
CA LYS A 124 -3.25 -16.59 3.47
C LYS A 124 -3.78 -15.84 2.27
N ARG A 125 -3.02 -15.80 1.19
CA ARG A 125 -3.42 -15.20 -0.07
C ARG A 125 -4.50 -16.06 -0.75
N HIS A 126 -5.50 -15.40 -1.34
CA HIS A 126 -6.66 -16.02 -2.02
C HIS A 126 -6.58 -15.95 -3.55
N ARG A 127 -5.44 -15.55 -4.12
CA ARG A 127 -5.21 -15.41 -5.57
C ARG A 127 -3.76 -15.78 -5.88
N ASP A 128 -3.33 -15.99 -7.12
CA ASP A 128 -1.90 -16.00 -7.43
C ASP A 128 -1.38 -14.56 -7.63
N PRO A 129 -0.11 -14.23 -7.42
CA PRO A 129 0.44 -12.95 -7.88
C PRO A 129 0.21 -12.76 -9.39
N GLY A 130 -0.18 -11.56 -9.80
CA GLY A 130 -0.49 -11.21 -11.19
C GLY A 130 0.65 -11.50 -12.16
N ALA A 131 1.90 -11.41 -11.69
CA ALA A 131 3.05 -12.01 -12.32
C ALA A 131 3.93 -12.68 -11.26
N THR A 132 4.63 -13.75 -11.64
CA THR A 132 5.69 -14.31 -10.78
C THR A 132 6.87 -13.34 -10.75
N LEU A 133 7.65 -13.42 -9.66
CA LEU A 133 8.87 -12.62 -9.55
C LEU A 133 9.71 -12.78 -10.82
N ASP A 134 10.10 -14.00 -11.19
CA ASP A 134 10.95 -14.28 -12.37
C ASP A 134 10.48 -13.70 -13.72
N ASN A 135 9.19 -13.39 -13.85
CA ASN A 135 8.62 -12.83 -15.08
C ASN A 135 8.59 -11.28 -15.08
N LEU A 136 8.95 -10.64 -13.97
CA LEU A 136 9.02 -9.18 -13.92
C LEU A 136 10.23 -8.65 -14.70
N PRO A 137 10.12 -7.45 -15.30
CA PRO A 137 11.28 -6.72 -15.77
C PRO A 137 12.23 -6.40 -14.59
N LYS A 138 13.45 -5.98 -14.93
CA LYS A 138 14.43 -5.56 -13.93
C LYS A 138 13.86 -4.42 -13.08
N ILE A 139 13.93 -4.56 -11.77
CA ILE A 139 13.50 -3.57 -10.80
C ILE A 139 14.70 -2.69 -10.44
N ASP A 140 14.53 -1.37 -10.49
CA ASP A 140 15.57 -0.40 -10.10
C ASP A 140 15.37 0.08 -8.66
N PHE A 141 14.10 0.24 -8.24
CA PHE A 141 13.75 0.68 -6.89
C PHE A 141 12.63 -0.16 -6.28
N VAL A 142 12.74 -0.41 -4.98
CA VAL A 142 11.68 -1.02 -4.17
C VAL A 142 11.25 0.02 -3.14
N LEU A 143 9.95 0.34 -3.12
CA LEU A 143 9.36 1.25 -2.14
C LEU A 143 8.60 0.43 -1.11
N VAL A 144 8.88 0.65 0.17
CA VAL A 144 8.15 0.01 1.27
C VAL A 144 7.48 1.08 2.11
N SER A 145 6.15 1.12 2.12
CA SER A 145 5.36 2.17 2.78
C SER A 145 5.43 2.12 4.31
N HIS A 146 5.45 0.92 4.88
CA HIS A 146 5.52 0.68 6.33
C HIS A 146 5.83 -0.80 6.63
N ASN A 147 5.94 -1.16 7.92
CA ASN A 147 6.48 -2.46 8.33
C ASN A 147 5.47 -3.59 8.54
N HIS A 148 4.18 -3.42 8.24
CA HIS A 148 3.23 -4.53 8.40
C HIS A 148 3.57 -5.70 7.46
N TYR A 149 3.21 -6.92 7.85
CA TYR A 149 3.63 -8.14 7.14
C TYR A 149 3.08 -8.24 5.71
N ASP A 150 2.00 -7.54 5.42
CA ASP A 150 1.36 -7.48 4.10
C ASP A 150 1.90 -6.34 3.22
N HIS A 151 2.87 -5.56 3.72
CA HIS A 151 3.58 -4.51 2.97
C HIS A 151 5.10 -4.68 2.98
N LEU A 152 5.65 -5.32 4.01
CA LEU A 152 7.06 -5.62 4.20
C LEU A 152 7.25 -7.13 4.40
N ASP A 153 7.26 -7.84 3.28
CA ASP A 153 7.55 -9.26 3.19
C ASP A 153 9.06 -9.49 2.94
N LEU A 154 9.79 -9.83 4.01
CA LEU A 154 11.24 -9.98 3.97
C LEU A 154 11.71 -11.04 2.96
N ASP A 155 10.94 -12.11 2.77
CA ASP A 155 11.27 -13.16 1.78
C ASP A 155 11.23 -12.59 0.34
N SER A 156 10.22 -11.77 0.04
CA SER A 156 10.10 -11.07 -1.24
C SER A 156 11.22 -10.04 -1.44
N LEU A 157 11.50 -9.21 -0.42
CA LEU A 157 12.57 -8.21 -0.49
C LEU A 157 13.94 -8.86 -0.72
N THR A 158 14.24 -9.95 -0.03
CA THR A 158 15.48 -10.71 -0.19
C THR A 158 15.58 -11.35 -1.57
N ALA A 159 14.49 -11.92 -2.07
CA ALA A 159 14.45 -12.51 -3.42
C ALA A 159 14.68 -11.46 -4.51
N ILE A 160 14.05 -10.28 -4.39
CA ILE A 160 14.26 -9.14 -5.30
C ILE A 160 15.71 -8.63 -5.22
N ASN A 161 16.25 -8.45 -4.00
CA ASN A 161 17.61 -7.99 -3.79
C ASN A 161 18.64 -8.92 -4.46
N LYS A 162 18.45 -10.23 -4.31
CA LYS A 162 19.32 -11.24 -4.93
C LYS A 162 19.26 -11.21 -6.46
N ARG A 163 18.10 -10.88 -7.04
CA ARG A 163 17.88 -10.91 -8.48
C ARG A 163 18.41 -9.66 -9.18
N ASP A 164 18.03 -8.49 -8.68
CA ASP A 164 18.20 -7.22 -9.42
C ASP A 164 19.12 -6.21 -8.74
N HIS A 165 19.41 -6.40 -7.44
CA HIS A 165 20.13 -5.43 -6.60
C HIS A 165 19.58 -3.99 -6.68
N PRO A 166 18.26 -3.77 -6.48
CA PRO A 166 17.68 -2.44 -6.54
C PRO A 166 18.08 -1.60 -5.33
N THR A 167 17.73 -0.31 -5.37
CA THR A 167 17.75 0.53 -4.17
C THR A 167 16.40 0.45 -3.45
N PHE A 168 16.43 0.08 -2.18
CA PHE A 168 15.26 0.06 -1.32
C PHE A 168 15.06 1.44 -0.70
N ILE A 169 13.86 2.00 -0.78
CA ILE A 169 13.51 3.28 -0.15
C ILE A 169 12.41 3.02 0.86
N VAL A 170 12.69 3.34 2.12
CA VAL A 170 11.83 3.03 3.26
C VAL A 170 11.71 4.23 4.20
N PRO A 171 10.61 4.37 4.97
CA PRO A 171 10.52 5.36 6.02
C PRO A 171 11.55 5.11 7.14
N LEU A 172 11.90 6.15 7.89
CA LEU A 172 12.80 6.08 9.05
C LEU A 172 12.50 4.88 9.99
N GLY A 173 13.56 4.20 10.42
CA GLY A 173 13.55 3.06 11.34
C GLY A 173 13.47 1.69 10.65
N ASN A 174 12.90 1.63 9.45
CA ASN A 174 12.66 0.38 8.73
C ASN A 174 13.94 -0.25 8.15
N ARG A 175 15.01 0.53 7.94
CA ARG A 175 16.31 0.01 7.43
C ARG A 175 16.79 -1.20 8.22
N THR A 176 16.66 -1.14 9.55
CA THR A 176 17.16 -2.17 10.45
C THR A 176 16.60 -3.57 10.14
N LEU A 177 15.36 -3.64 9.64
CA LEU A 177 14.74 -4.89 9.22
C LEU A 177 15.39 -5.46 7.96
N LEU A 178 15.65 -4.59 6.98
CA LEU A 178 16.23 -4.97 5.69
C LEU A 178 17.73 -5.32 5.83
N GLU A 179 18.48 -4.57 6.63
CA GLU A 179 19.88 -4.87 6.95
C GLU A 179 20.02 -6.23 7.66
N GLY A 180 19.04 -6.60 8.50
CA GLY A 180 18.96 -7.90 9.14
C GLY A 180 18.93 -9.09 8.15
N GLU A 181 18.43 -8.86 6.94
CA GLU A 181 18.36 -9.83 5.84
C GLU A 181 19.51 -9.70 4.84
N GLY A 182 20.51 -8.85 5.12
CA GLY A 182 21.67 -8.65 4.25
C GLY A 182 21.40 -7.75 3.03
N ILE A 183 20.35 -6.93 3.08
CA ILE A 183 20.10 -5.89 2.07
C ILE A 183 20.94 -4.67 2.41
N GLU A 184 21.79 -4.21 1.48
CA GLU A 184 22.74 -3.12 1.73
C GLU A 184 22.31 -1.79 1.10
N SER A 185 21.73 -1.82 -0.10
CA SER A 185 21.32 -0.61 -0.83
C SER A 185 19.98 -0.08 -0.32
N ILE A 186 20.01 0.66 0.78
CA ILE A 186 18.83 1.19 1.45
C ILE A 186 18.95 2.71 1.57
N VAL A 187 17.86 3.42 1.31
CA VAL A 187 17.67 4.84 1.59
C VAL A 187 16.53 4.95 2.59
N GLU A 188 16.79 5.64 3.71
CA GLU A 188 15.75 6.00 4.67
C GLU A 188 15.34 7.44 4.46
N LEU A 189 14.03 7.68 4.42
CA LEU A 189 13.46 9.01 4.27
C LEU A 189 12.55 9.32 5.46
N ASP A 190 12.58 10.58 5.86
CA ASP A 190 11.53 11.21 6.66
C ASP A 190 10.44 11.81 5.75
N TRP A 191 9.28 12.15 6.29
CA TRP A 191 8.23 12.84 5.54
C TRP A 191 8.76 14.12 4.88
N TRP A 192 8.37 14.29 3.62
CA TRP A 192 8.81 15.36 2.71
C TRP A 192 10.28 15.31 2.27
N GLN A 193 11.07 14.35 2.77
CA GLN A 193 12.38 14.08 2.19
C GLN A 193 12.23 13.32 0.88
N ASN A 194 13.22 13.51 0.00
CA ASN A 194 13.24 12.84 -1.29
C ASN A 194 14.62 12.27 -1.60
N HIS A 195 14.60 11.20 -2.39
CA HIS A 195 15.76 10.65 -3.03
C HIS A 195 15.77 11.07 -4.51
N LYS A 196 16.87 11.69 -4.94
CA LYS A 196 17.11 11.99 -6.35
C LYS A 196 17.91 10.87 -6.99
N THR A 197 17.29 10.19 -7.94
CA THR A 197 17.89 9.11 -8.71
C THR A 197 18.94 9.64 -9.70
N SER A 198 19.78 8.74 -10.23
CA SER A 198 20.83 9.09 -11.21
C SER A 198 20.27 9.63 -12.53
N ASN A 199 19.08 9.20 -12.95
CA ASN A 199 18.40 9.70 -14.15
C ASN A 199 17.64 11.03 -13.93
N GLY A 200 17.66 11.56 -12.70
CA GLY A 200 17.02 12.83 -12.35
C GLY A 200 15.60 12.72 -11.80
N SER A 201 14.99 11.52 -11.79
CA SER A 201 13.70 11.27 -11.14
C SER A 201 13.78 11.53 -9.63
N LEU A 202 12.66 11.94 -9.03
CA LEU A 202 12.54 12.20 -7.60
C LEU A 202 11.54 11.23 -6.97
N ILE A 203 11.93 10.61 -5.86
CA ILE A 203 11.05 9.76 -5.05
C ILE A 203 10.92 10.43 -3.68
N THR A 204 9.73 10.94 -3.37
CA THR A 204 9.47 11.71 -2.14
C THR A 204 8.59 10.90 -1.19
N LEU A 205 9.02 10.73 0.05
CA LEU A 205 8.16 10.16 1.08
C LEU A 205 7.16 11.22 1.54
N VAL A 206 5.87 10.89 1.60
CA VAL A 206 4.79 11.80 1.99
C VAL A 206 4.03 11.23 3.22
N PRO A 207 3.51 12.10 4.11
CA PRO A 207 2.82 11.65 5.30
C PRO A 207 1.51 10.95 4.97
N MET A 208 1.23 9.88 5.69
CA MET A 208 -0.02 9.13 5.66
C MET A 208 -0.56 8.94 7.07
N GLN A 209 -1.88 8.80 7.22
CA GLN A 209 -2.51 8.47 8.49
C GLN A 209 -2.56 6.96 8.70
N HIS A 210 -1.59 6.40 9.42
CA HIS A 210 -1.48 4.97 9.70
C HIS A 210 -0.65 4.68 10.96
N TRP A 211 -0.04 3.49 11.04
CA TRP A 211 0.78 3.03 12.16
C TRP A 211 1.77 1.95 11.71
N SER A 212 2.61 1.48 12.64
CA SER A 212 3.61 0.44 12.39
C SER A 212 3.70 -0.54 13.56
N ALA A 213 3.94 -1.82 13.24
CA ALA A 213 4.37 -2.87 14.17
C ALA A 213 4.73 -4.17 13.42
N ARG A 214 5.68 -4.93 13.94
CA ARG A 214 5.96 -6.33 13.56
C ARG A 214 5.89 -7.29 14.74
N GLY A 215 6.17 -6.79 15.94
CA GLY A 215 6.07 -7.52 17.19
C GLY A 215 4.90 -7.03 18.07
N ILE A 216 4.92 -7.46 19.32
CA ILE A 216 3.91 -7.06 20.32
C ILE A 216 4.31 -5.80 21.11
N PHE A 217 5.57 -5.36 20.99
CA PHE A 217 6.14 -4.26 21.79
C PHE A 217 6.72 -3.10 20.97
N ASP A 218 6.71 -3.18 19.64
CA ASP A 218 7.35 -2.23 18.72
C ASP A 218 6.35 -1.29 18.03
N ARG A 219 5.13 -1.16 18.58
CA ARG A 219 4.09 -0.29 18.01
C ARG A 219 4.57 1.16 17.95
N PHE A 220 4.50 1.73 16.76
CA PHE A 220 4.88 3.10 16.42
C PHE A 220 6.39 3.39 16.53
N GLU A 221 7.26 2.39 16.56
CA GLU A 221 8.71 2.59 16.65
C GLU A 221 9.39 2.85 15.29
N MET A 222 8.68 2.59 14.18
CA MET A 222 9.15 2.83 12.81
C MET A 222 8.15 3.74 12.07
N LEU A 223 8.64 4.59 11.19
CA LEU A 223 7.79 5.51 10.42
C LEU A 223 7.01 4.74 9.34
N TRP A 224 5.92 5.35 8.86
CA TRP A 224 5.08 4.90 7.75
C TRP A 224 4.85 6.07 6.78
N GLY A 225 4.45 5.82 5.54
CA GLY A 225 4.10 6.89 4.60
C GLY A 225 3.74 6.38 3.21
N GLY A 226 3.45 7.31 2.32
CA GLY A 226 3.29 7.05 0.89
C GLY A 226 4.48 7.62 0.11
N PHE A 227 4.53 7.38 -1.19
CA PHE A 227 5.58 7.87 -2.07
C PHE A 227 5.01 8.60 -3.28
N VAL A 228 5.54 9.78 -3.57
CA VAL A 228 5.34 10.45 -4.87
C VAL A 228 6.58 10.24 -5.72
N ILE A 229 6.39 9.56 -6.85
CA ILE A 229 7.42 9.31 -7.87
C ILE A 229 7.22 10.33 -8.98
N SER A 230 8.19 11.23 -9.17
CA SER A 230 8.24 12.17 -10.29
C SER A 230 9.28 11.70 -11.30
N SER A 231 8.83 11.19 -12.44
CA SER A 231 9.69 10.66 -13.51
C SER A 231 9.03 10.84 -14.88
N SER A 232 9.81 11.10 -15.93
CA SER A 232 9.31 11.24 -17.31
C SER A 232 8.14 12.24 -17.43
N GLU A 233 8.23 13.39 -16.75
CA GLU A 233 7.16 14.41 -16.64
C GLU A 233 5.87 13.97 -15.94
N LEU A 234 5.79 12.72 -15.48
CA LEU A 234 4.65 12.15 -14.77
C LEU A 234 4.86 12.17 -13.25
N LYS A 235 3.77 12.30 -12.50
CA LYS A 235 3.71 12.13 -11.05
C LYS A 235 2.76 11.00 -10.66
N VAL A 236 3.32 9.98 -10.03
CA VAL A 236 2.57 8.84 -9.50
C VAL A 236 2.64 8.86 -7.97
N LEU A 237 1.48 8.90 -7.32
CA LEU A 237 1.37 8.72 -5.87
C LEU A 237 1.02 7.26 -5.56
N PHE A 238 1.82 6.63 -4.71
CA PHE A 238 1.47 5.40 -4.00
C PHE A 238 1.24 5.73 -2.53
N THR A 239 0.11 5.35 -1.97
CA THR A 239 -0.27 5.76 -0.60
C THR A 239 0.10 4.76 0.49
N GLY A 240 0.39 3.50 0.14
CA GLY A 240 0.40 2.43 1.13
C GLY A 240 -0.95 2.34 1.85
N ASP A 241 -0.91 2.01 3.14
CA ASP A 241 -2.12 2.05 3.97
C ASP A 241 -2.34 3.42 4.58
N THR A 242 -3.58 3.89 4.50
CA THR A 242 -3.98 5.13 5.15
C THR A 242 -5.48 5.24 5.35
N ALA A 243 -5.91 6.01 6.35
CA ALA A 243 -7.26 6.56 6.44
C ALA A 243 -7.40 7.89 5.71
N TYR A 244 -8.63 8.29 5.39
CA TYR A 244 -8.89 9.60 4.81
C TYR A 244 -8.51 10.72 5.78
N ASN A 245 -7.72 11.67 5.29
CA ASN A 245 -7.13 12.72 6.11
C ASN A 245 -6.84 13.97 5.27
N ARG A 246 -6.46 15.06 5.94
CA ARG A 246 -6.18 16.35 5.31
C ARG A 246 -4.94 16.31 4.39
N GLN A 247 -3.99 15.42 4.64
CA GLN A 247 -2.68 15.39 4.01
C GLN A 247 -2.78 15.19 2.50
N PHE A 248 -3.88 14.61 1.98
CA PHE A 248 -4.16 14.58 0.55
C PHE A 248 -4.16 15.98 -0.09
N LYS A 249 -4.79 16.97 0.57
CA LYS A 249 -4.74 18.37 0.13
C LYS A 249 -3.35 18.96 0.26
N ASP A 250 -2.67 18.70 1.38
CA ASP A 250 -1.33 19.22 1.62
C ASP A 250 -0.31 18.66 0.59
N ILE A 251 -0.47 17.41 0.14
CA ILE A 251 0.31 16.77 -0.93
C ILE A 251 0.05 17.50 -2.26
N ALA A 252 -1.21 17.71 -2.65
CA ALA A 252 -1.55 18.43 -3.87
C ALA A 252 -1.04 19.88 -3.86
N GLU A 253 -1.10 20.55 -2.71
CA GLU A 253 -0.60 21.92 -2.55
C GLU A 253 0.93 22.01 -2.67
N LYS A 254 1.67 21.05 -2.09
CA LYS A 254 3.14 21.06 -2.07
C LYS A 254 3.77 20.50 -3.34
N LEU A 255 3.20 19.42 -3.88
CA LEU A 255 3.79 18.64 -4.97
C LEU A 255 3.02 18.81 -6.29
N GLY A 256 1.85 19.45 -6.28
CA GLY A 256 1.00 19.65 -7.45
C GLY A 256 0.08 18.47 -7.74
N THR A 257 -0.63 18.56 -8.87
CA THR A 257 -1.51 17.52 -9.42
C THR A 257 -0.75 16.19 -9.65
N MET A 258 -1.41 15.08 -9.35
CA MET A 258 -0.93 13.73 -9.65
C MET A 258 -1.48 13.25 -10.99
N ASP A 259 -0.65 12.67 -11.84
CA ASP A 259 -1.13 12.02 -13.06
C ASP A 259 -1.84 10.71 -12.72
N LEU A 260 -1.34 9.99 -11.71
CA LEU A 260 -1.94 8.78 -11.19
C LEU A 260 -1.80 8.72 -9.67
N SER A 261 -2.87 8.35 -8.98
CA SER A 261 -2.84 7.96 -7.56
C SER A 261 -3.29 6.52 -7.36
N ILE A 262 -2.50 5.76 -6.62
CA ILE A 262 -2.77 4.37 -6.22
C ILE A 262 -3.29 4.41 -4.79
N LEU A 263 -4.60 4.17 -4.64
CA LEU A 263 -5.36 4.43 -3.41
C LEU A 263 -5.97 3.14 -2.84
N PRO A 264 -5.77 2.80 -1.55
CA PRO A 264 -6.34 1.61 -0.97
C PRO A 264 -7.86 1.72 -0.92
N ILE A 265 -8.52 0.61 -1.24
CA ILE A 265 -9.99 0.48 -1.22
C ILE A 265 -10.47 -0.71 -0.39
N GLY A 266 -9.55 -1.49 0.20
CA GLY A 266 -9.85 -2.63 1.07
C GLY A 266 -9.41 -2.39 2.52
N ALA A 267 -9.50 -3.44 3.34
CA ALA A 267 -9.17 -3.45 4.76
C ALA A 267 -9.99 -2.48 5.64
N TYR A 268 -11.25 -2.22 5.26
CA TYR A 268 -12.01 -1.12 5.84
C TYR A 268 -13.12 -1.53 6.82
N GLU A 269 -13.54 -2.79 6.91
CA GLU A 269 -14.57 -3.22 7.87
C GLU A 269 -14.00 -3.89 9.14
N PRO A 270 -14.60 -3.69 10.32
CA PRO A 270 -15.77 -2.83 10.56
C PRO A 270 -15.37 -1.36 10.67
N ARG A 271 -16.15 -0.43 10.07
CA ARG A 271 -15.80 1.02 10.04
C ARG A 271 -15.47 1.61 11.41
N TRP A 272 -16.20 1.25 12.47
CA TRP A 272 -15.92 1.78 13.82
C TRP A 272 -14.51 1.44 14.34
N PHE A 273 -13.90 0.38 13.82
CA PHE A 273 -12.56 -0.07 14.16
C PHE A 273 -11.54 0.43 13.14
N MET A 274 -11.80 0.27 11.84
CA MET A 274 -10.81 0.51 10.78
C MET A 274 -10.70 1.97 10.30
N ARG A 275 -11.74 2.81 10.46
CA ARG A 275 -11.81 4.16 9.85
C ARG A 275 -10.63 5.09 10.14
N GLU A 276 -9.94 4.90 11.26
CA GLU A 276 -8.82 5.76 11.66
C GLU A 276 -7.49 5.36 11.00
N GLN A 277 -7.44 4.19 10.34
CA GLN A 277 -6.23 3.63 9.72
C GLN A 277 -6.41 3.14 8.27
N HIS A 278 -7.64 2.87 7.81
CA HIS A 278 -7.94 2.48 6.42
C HIS A 278 -9.12 3.26 5.84
N MET A 279 -8.92 3.75 4.62
CA MET A 279 -9.95 4.29 3.74
C MET A 279 -10.94 3.18 3.36
N ASP A 280 -12.23 3.52 3.30
CA ASP A 280 -13.18 2.78 2.49
C ASP A 280 -13.18 3.32 1.03
N PRO A 281 -13.92 2.70 0.09
CA PRO A 281 -13.96 3.20 -1.28
C PRO A 281 -14.49 4.63 -1.43
N GLN A 282 -15.39 5.10 -0.55
CA GLN A 282 -15.89 6.47 -0.56
C GLN A 282 -14.81 7.47 -0.10
N ASP A 283 -14.00 7.10 0.90
CA ASP A 283 -12.81 7.81 1.32
C ASP A 283 -11.80 7.91 0.15
N ALA A 284 -11.61 6.85 -0.63
CA ALA A 284 -10.71 6.85 -1.78
C ALA A 284 -11.16 7.82 -2.89
N VAL A 285 -12.46 7.91 -3.18
CA VAL A 285 -13.01 8.92 -4.11
C VAL A 285 -12.76 10.34 -3.58
N ARG A 286 -12.95 10.58 -2.27
CA ARG A 286 -12.63 11.89 -1.67
C ARG A 286 -11.15 12.22 -1.73
N ALA A 287 -10.28 11.25 -1.45
CA ALA A 287 -8.83 11.41 -1.54
C ALA A 287 -8.38 11.74 -2.96
N HIS A 288 -8.96 11.05 -3.95
CA HIS A 288 -8.74 11.31 -5.36
C HIS A 288 -8.99 12.80 -5.70
N LEU A 289 -10.13 13.35 -5.29
CA LEU A 289 -10.52 14.75 -5.55
C LEU A 289 -9.59 15.74 -4.83
N ASP A 290 -9.27 15.48 -3.56
CA ASP A 290 -8.39 16.34 -2.77
C ASP A 290 -6.95 16.37 -3.29
N LEU A 291 -6.50 15.25 -3.87
CA LEU A 291 -5.21 15.14 -4.55
C LEU A 291 -5.19 15.84 -5.92
N LYS A 292 -6.36 16.18 -6.46
CA LYS A 292 -6.53 16.63 -7.85
C LYS A 292 -5.87 15.63 -8.80
N SER A 293 -6.13 14.34 -8.62
CA SER A 293 -5.51 13.32 -9.46
C SER A 293 -6.19 13.28 -10.82
N ASN A 294 -5.43 13.10 -11.92
CA ASN A 294 -6.02 12.91 -13.24
C ASN A 294 -6.65 11.51 -13.35
N LEU A 295 -5.96 10.50 -12.82
CA LEU A 295 -6.40 9.12 -12.77
C LEU A 295 -6.14 8.54 -11.37
N SER A 296 -6.92 7.56 -10.96
CA SER A 296 -6.55 6.72 -9.84
C SER A 296 -6.87 5.26 -10.08
N ILE A 297 -6.18 4.38 -9.35
CA ILE A 297 -6.44 2.95 -9.34
C ILE A 297 -6.59 2.46 -7.91
N GLY A 298 -7.53 1.54 -7.69
CA GLY A 298 -7.70 0.88 -6.40
C GLY A 298 -6.57 -0.10 -6.09
N THR A 299 -6.13 -0.15 -4.83
CA THR A 299 -5.17 -1.12 -4.28
C THR A 299 -5.65 -1.70 -2.93
N HIS A 300 -4.88 -2.61 -2.33
CA HIS A 300 -5.12 -3.22 -1.01
C HIS A 300 -6.41 -4.05 -0.89
N TYR A 301 -6.83 -4.71 -1.97
CA TYR A 301 -8.04 -5.55 -1.99
C TYR A 301 -7.83 -6.88 -2.71
N GLY A 302 -8.80 -7.79 -2.55
CA GLY A 302 -8.95 -8.99 -3.38
C GLY A 302 -7.85 -10.06 -3.21
N THR A 303 -6.99 -9.93 -2.20
CA THR A 303 -5.77 -10.76 -2.07
C THR A 303 -5.66 -11.45 -0.71
N PHE A 304 -5.61 -10.70 0.39
CA PHE A 304 -5.57 -11.23 1.75
C PHE A 304 -6.83 -10.80 2.51
N GLN A 305 -7.46 -11.74 3.22
CA GLN A 305 -8.59 -11.40 4.07
C GLN A 305 -8.10 -10.85 5.42
N LEU A 306 -7.93 -9.53 5.48
CA LEU A 306 -7.41 -8.82 6.67
C LEU A 306 -8.53 -8.38 7.64
N THR A 307 -9.74 -8.24 7.10
CA THR A 307 -10.87 -7.51 7.69
C THR A 307 -12.19 -8.17 7.32
N ASP A 308 -13.32 -7.56 7.72
CA ASP A 308 -14.63 -8.21 7.67
C ASP A 308 -15.33 -8.16 6.30
N GLU A 309 -14.93 -7.25 5.40
CA GLU A 309 -15.58 -7.12 4.10
C GLU A 309 -15.35 -8.33 3.17
N GLY A 310 -16.25 -8.52 2.22
CA GLY A 310 -16.19 -9.57 1.21
C GLY A 310 -15.19 -9.24 0.11
N ILE A 311 -14.68 -10.25 -0.58
CA ILE A 311 -13.60 -10.10 -1.56
C ILE A 311 -13.93 -9.12 -2.70
N GLU A 312 -15.20 -9.06 -3.13
CA GLU A 312 -15.71 -8.17 -4.19
C GLU A 312 -16.37 -6.88 -3.66
N ASP A 313 -16.51 -6.74 -2.34
CA ASP A 313 -17.14 -5.56 -1.75
C ASP A 313 -16.37 -4.27 -2.10
N PRO A 314 -15.02 -4.21 -2.04
CA PRO A 314 -14.27 -3.01 -2.41
C PRO A 314 -14.61 -2.46 -3.79
N ILE A 315 -14.70 -3.33 -4.80
CA ILE A 315 -15.04 -2.95 -6.18
C ILE A 315 -16.50 -2.51 -6.28
N THR A 316 -17.40 -3.23 -5.60
CA THR A 316 -18.84 -2.94 -5.59
C THR A 316 -19.13 -1.59 -4.93
N GLU A 317 -18.53 -1.33 -3.77
CA GLU A 317 -18.70 -0.08 -3.03
C GLU A 317 -18.01 1.10 -3.75
N LEU A 318 -16.86 0.87 -4.41
CA LEU A 318 -16.25 1.88 -5.27
C LEU A 318 -17.17 2.28 -6.43
N SER A 319 -17.79 1.31 -7.08
CA SER A 319 -18.72 1.58 -8.18
C SER A 319 -19.93 2.40 -7.72
N LYS A 320 -20.41 2.17 -6.50
CA LYS A 320 -21.48 2.97 -5.89
C LYS A 320 -21.02 4.39 -5.56
N ALA A 321 -19.84 4.52 -4.95
CA ALA A 321 -19.24 5.80 -4.59
C ALA A 321 -19.10 6.73 -5.80
N LEU A 322 -18.61 6.20 -6.92
CA LEU A 322 -18.48 6.93 -8.17
C LEU A 322 -19.83 7.35 -8.76
N ALA A 323 -20.83 6.46 -8.73
CA ALA A 323 -22.16 6.76 -9.22
C ALA A 323 -22.91 7.83 -8.40
N GLU A 324 -22.63 7.93 -7.10
CA GLU A 324 -23.16 8.97 -6.22
C GLU A 324 -22.50 10.34 -6.51
N ASP A 325 -21.19 10.37 -6.76
CA ASP A 325 -20.43 11.60 -7.02
C ASP A 325 -20.74 12.21 -8.41
N ASP A 326 -20.94 11.37 -9.44
CA ASP A 326 -21.33 11.78 -10.80
C ASP A 326 -22.66 12.56 -10.86
N SER A 327 -23.51 12.43 -9.83
CA SER A 327 -24.75 13.20 -9.72
C SER A 327 -24.55 14.68 -9.34
N GLY A 328 -23.30 15.11 -9.12
CA GLY A 328 -22.89 16.41 -8.56
C GLY A 328 -22.30 17.47 -9.51
N GLY A 329 -22.01 17.17 -10.79
CA GLY A 329 -21.66 18.19 -11.81
C GLY A 329 -20.31 18.05 -12.53
N GLU A 330 -20.34 18.29 -13.84
CA GLU A 330 -19.30 18.58 -14.87
C GLU A 330 -17.83 18.09 -14.81
N ASP A 331 -17.33 17.38 -13.80
CA ASP A 331 -15.94 16.84 -13.76
C ASP A 331 -15.84 15.32 -14.05
N ALA A 332 -16.71 14.82 -14.95
CA ALA A 332 -16.88 13.41 -15.32
C ALA A 332 -15.75 12.80 -16.20
N GLU A 333 -14.51 13.31 -16.14
CA GLU A 333 -13.33 12.64 -16.75
C GLU A 333 -12.35 12.09 -15.70
N THR A 334 -12.84 11.94 -14.48
CA THR A 334 -12.06 11.57 -13.31
C THR A 334 -12.24 10.07 -13.02
N LEU A 335 -11.28 9.24 -13.42
CA LEU A 335 -11.44 7.78 -13.40
C LEU A 335 -10.68 7.15 -12.22
N LEU A 336 -11.40 6.65 -11.21
CA LEU A 336 -10.87 5.66 -10.27
C LEU A 336 -11.21 4.26 -10.81
N ARG A 337 -10.21 3.54 -11.34
CA ARG A 337 -10.40 2.23 -11.98
C ARG A 337 -9.96 1.07 -11.07
N THR A 338 -10.54 -0.11 -11.29
CA THR A 338 -10.11 -1.38 -10.70
C THR A 338 -9.51 -2.29 -11.77
N HIS A 339 -8.72 -3.28 -11.37
CA HIS A 339 -8.01 -4.21 -12.28
C HIS A 339 -8.83 -5.45 -12.64
N VAL A 340 -10.16 -5.39 -12.52
CA VAL A 340 -11.03 -6.54 -12.77
C VAL A 340 -11.04 -6.86 -14.27
N PRO A 341 -10.78 -8.12 -14.70
CA PRO A 341 -10.79 -8.46 -16.12
C PRO A 341 -12.16 -8.21 -16.76
N ASP A 342 -12.14 -7.72 -18.00
CA ASP A 342 -13.25 -7.16 -18.82
C ASP A 342 -14.49 -8.05 -19.07
N HIS A 343 -14.60 -9.23 -18.47
CA HIS A 343 -15.80 -10.07 -18.61
C HIS A 343 -17.02 -9.49 -17.88
N LEU A 344 -16.87 -8.37 -17.17
CA LEU A 344 -17.95 -7.54 -16.62
C LEU A 344 -17.97 -6.09 -17.13
N ALA A 345 -16.98 -5.63 -17.90
CA ALA A 345 -16.94 -4.30 -18.51
C ALA A 345 -16.11 -4.35 -19.80
N GLY A 346 -16.75 -4.26 -20.97
CA GLY A 346 -16.04 -4.47 -22.24
C GLY A 346 -15.10 -3.31 -22.61
N SER A 347 -13.78 -3.49 -22.51
CA SER A 347 -12.77 -3.24 -23.56
C SER A 347 -11.34 -3.48 -23.05
N PRO A 348 -10.44 -4.11 -23.83
CA PRO A 348 -9.14 -4.60 -23.36
C PRO A 348 -8.04 -3.53 -23.33
N LEU A 349 -7.20 -3.64 -22.30
CA LEU A 349 -5.89 -2.97 -22.10
C LEU A 349 -5.96 -1.45 -21.96
N CYS A 350 -5.39 -0.91 -20.87
CA CYS A 350 -5.28 0.54 -20.65
C CYS A 350 -3.84 1.01 -20.88
N PRO A 351 -3.45 1.42 -22.09
CA PRO A 351 -2.37 2.38 -22.28
C PRO A 351 -2.68 3.64 -21.43
N LEU A 352 -1.74 4.07 -20.59
CA LEU A 352 -1.68 5.48 -20.21
C LEU A 352 -1.32 6.26 -21.48
N ASP A 353 -2.33 6.69 -22.26
CA ASP A 353 -2.17 7.66 -23.35
C ASP A 353 -2.65 9.02 -22.83
N VAL A 354 -1.80 9.69 -22.06
CA VAL A 354 -2.04 11.07 -21.58
C VAL A 354 -1.69 12.03 -22.72
N ARG A 355 -2.47 12.02 -23.81
CA ARG A 355 -2.29 12.99 -24.91
C ARG A 355 -3.01 14.30 -24.61
N ASN A 356 -2.19 15.31 -24.33
CA ASN A 356 -2.28 16.67 -24.89
C ASN A 356 -3.68 17.32 -24.95
N ARG A 357 -4.01 18.14 -23.95
CA ARG A 357 -4.80 19.36 -24.16
C ARG A 357 -3.86 20.56 -24.30
N THR A 358 -3.18 20.64 -25.44
CA THR A 358 -2.67 21.91 -25.97
C THR A 358 -3.26 22.15 -27.36
N GLY A 359 -4.08 23.20 -27.47
CA GLY A 359 -4.62 23.75 -28.73
C GLY A 359 -6.15 23.90 -28.70
N GLY A 360 -6.75 25.08 -28.77
CA GLY A 360 -6.21 26.42 -28.94
C GLY A 360 -7.32 27.47 -29.06
N LYS A 361 -6.87 28.73 -28.96
CA LYS A 361 -7.56 30.04 -29.02
C LYS A 361 -8.33 30.49 -27.79
#